data_AF-A0A2P2BMZ8-F1
#
_entry.id   AF-A0A2P2BMZ8-F1
#
_cell.length_a   1.000
_cell.length_b   1.000
_cell.length_c   1.000
_cell.angle_alpha   90.00
_cell.angle_beta   90.00
_cell.angle_gamma   90.00
#
_symmetry.space_group_name_H-M   'P 1'
#
loop_
_entity.id
_entity.type
_entity.pdbx_description
1 polymer ?
#
loop_
_entity_poly.entity_id
_entity_poly.type
_entity_poly.pdbx_seq_one_letter_code
_entity_poly.pdbx_strand_id
1 'polypeptide(L)'
;MLNYIKSEFYRNINTKGNYIFLFGSIAFVIFINVALGLFAQSQVNFLYGNTKYSLSSFYTYMGLLILISIYLVSLIFGQEFKNSTLKNSIAFGISRSEIYLGKFLVEVVICTINLILISSAYVIAAYVMLEDSGIVYLKDFIHAIVACFPLLLVSMTAAHVFTSYLIMRV
;
A
#
# COMPACT_ATOMS: atom_id res chain seq x y z
N MET A 1 -17.62 -15.53 -11.93
CA MET A 1 -16.67 -14.48 -11.49
C MET A 1 -16.82 -13.95 -10.07
N LEU A 2 -17.96 -13.37 -9.67
CA LEU A 2 -18.10 -12.69 -8.36
C LEU A 2 -17.80 -13.59 -7.14
N ASN A 3 -18.17 -14.88 -7.18
CA ASN A 3 -17.87 -15.82 -6.10
C ASN A 3 -16.37 -16.10 -5.95
N TYR A 4 -15.63 -16.11 -7.07
CA TYR A 4 -14.18 -16.25 -7.06
C TYR A 4 -13.52 -15.01 -6.44
N ILE A 5 -13.96 -13.81 -6.85
CA ILE A 5 -13.47 -12.54 -6.27
C ILE A 5 -13.70 -12.49 -4.76
N LYS A 6 -14.90 -12.88 -4.28
CA LYS A 6 -15.18 -12.95 -2.83
C LYS A 6 -14.25 -13.92 -2.10
N SER A 7 -13.97 -15.08 -2.70
CA SER A 7 -13.05 -16.08 -2.14
C SER A 7 -11.62 -15.52 -2.05
N GLU A 8 -11.15 -14.84 -3.09
CA GLU A 8 -9.83 -14.20 -3.11
C GLU A 8 -9.72 -13.09 -2.05
N PHE A 9 -10.74 -12.24 -1.90
CA PHE A 9 -10.79 -11.24 -0.82
C PHE A 9 -10.73 -11.89 0.55
N TYR A 10 -11.54 -12.93 0.78
CA TYR A 10 -11.55 -13.64 2.06
C TYR A 10 -10.19 -14.24 2.40
N ARG A 11 -9.55 -14.88 1.43
CA ARG A 11 -8.20 -15.44 1.60
C ARG A 11 -7.18 -14.35 1.91
N ASN A 12 -7.23 -13.22 1.20
CA ASN A 12 -6.27 -12.15 1.38
C ASN A 12 -6.44 -11.44 2.74
N ILE A 13 -7.69 -11.23 3.17
CA ILE A 13 -8.03 -10.66 4.48
C ILE A 13 -7.60 -11.59 5.61
N ASN A 14 -7.68 -12.92 5.45
CA ASN A 14 -7.29 -13.84 6.52
C ASN A 14 -5.79 -14.18 6.52
N THR A 15 -5.02 -13.61 5.60
CA THR A 15 -3.58 -13.88 5.47
C THR A 15 -2.77 -13.00 6.41
N LYS A 16 -2.00 -13.63 7.31
CA LYS A 16 -1.13 -12.94 8.29
C LYS A 16 -0.12 -11.98 7.63
N GLY A 17 0.40 -12.33 6.45
CA GLY A 17 1.38 -11.53 5.73
C GLY A 17 0.90 -10.13 5.37
N ASN A 18 -0.36 -9.98 4.94
CA ASN A 18 -0.93 -8.67 4.62
C ASN A 18 -1.05 -7.78 5.84
N TYR A 19 -1.46 -8.35 6.99
CA TYR A 19 -1.52 -7.59 8.24
C TYR A 19 -0.14 -7.18 8.73
N ILE A 20 0.85 -8.08 8.68
CA ILE A 20 2.23 -7.75 9.07
C ILE A 20 2.75 -6.59 8.21
N PHE A 21 2.49 -6.62 6.90
CA PHE A 21 2.89 -5.54 6.00
C PHE A 21 2.17 -4.22 6.32
N LEU A 22 0.84 -4.24 6.48
CA LEU A 22 0.03 -3.06 6.81
C LEU A 22 0.45 -2.45 8.16
N PHE A 23 0.44 -3.24 9.22
CA PHE A 23 0.81 -2.77 10.56
C PHE A 23 2.28 -2.37 10.64
N GLY A 24 3.18 -3.07 9.95
CA GLY A 24 4.59 -2.71 9.86
C GLY A 24 4.78 -1.35 9.20
N SER A 25 4.08 -1.11 8.09
CA SER A 25 4.12 0.16 7.36
C SER A 25 3.53 1.31 8.18
N ILE A 26 2.38 1.10 8.84
CA ILE A 26 1.77 2.09 9.75
C ILE A 26 2.71 2.40 10.92
N ALA A 27 3.28 1.38 11.56
CA ALA A 27 4.20 1.57 12.68
C ALA A 27 5.45 2.35 12.27
N PHE A 28 6.01 2.07 11.09
CA PHE A 28 7.17 2.79 10.55
C PHE A 28 6.86 4.27 10.28
N VAL A 29 5.70 4.54 9.68
CA VAL A 29 5.21 5.89 9.35
C VAL A 29 4.93 6.70 10.62
N ILE A 30 4.37 6.08 11.66
CA ILE A 30 4.20 6.70 12.99
C ILE A 30 5.56 6.94 13.63
N PHE A 31 6.47 5.96 13.60
CA PHE A 31 7.80 6.06 14.20
C PHE A 31 8.58 7.26 13.66
N ILE A 32 8.54 7.51 12.34
CA ILE A 32 9.19 8.67 11.74
C ILE A 32 8.63 9.99 12.31
N ASN A 33 7.31 10.13 12.42
CA ASN A 33 6.70 11.35 12.98
C ASN A 33 7.00 11.52 14.47
N VAL A 34 6.96 10.44 15.24
CA VAL A 34 7.28 10.46 16.68
C VAL A 34 8.74 10.84 16.90
N ALA A 35 9.66 10.25 16.13
CA ALA A 35 11.07 10.61 16.19
C ALA A 35 11.25 12.11 15.89
N LEU A 36 10.60 12.61 14.85
CA LEU A 36 10.65 14.03 14.48
C LEU A 36 10.10 14.93 15.60
N GLY A 37 9.00 14.55 16.25
CA GLY A 37 8.40 15.27 17.38
C GLY A 37 9.30 15.30 18.62
N LEU A 38 9.97 14.18 18.94
CA LEU A 38 10.92 14.12 20.05
C LEU A 38 12.15 15.02 19.83
N PHE A 39 12.67 15.05 18.59
CA PHE A 39 13.75 15.97 18.23
C PHE A 39 13.31 17.44 18.26
N ALA A 40 12.06 17.72 17.87
CA ALA A 40 11.49 19.06 17.95
C ALA A 40 11.39 19.58 19.39
N GLN A 41 11.04 18.72 20.35
CA GLN A 41 10.97 19.10 21.77
C GLN A 41 12.35 19.25 22.44
N SER A 42 13.37 18.57 21.91
CA SER A 42 14.71 18.53 22.52
C SER A 42 15.61 19.72 22.14
N GLN A 43 15.25 20.50 21.12
CA GLN A 43 16.06 21.63 20.64
C GLN A 43 15.27 22.95 20.61
N VAL A 44 15.86 24.00 21.21
CA VAL A 44 15.34 25.37 21.09
C VAL A 44 15.59 25.85 19.65
N ASN A 45 14.51 26.08 18.88
CA ASN A 45 14.49 26.42 17.44
C ASN A 45 14.74 25.27 16.44
N PHE A 46 14.02 24.15 16.58
CA PHE A 46 14.02 23.13 15.54
C PHE A 46 13.09 23.51 14.36
N LEU A 47 13.67 24.01 13.26
CA LEU A 47 12.94 24.47 12.07
C LEU A 47 12.07 23.36 11.42
N TYR A 48 12.45 22.10 11.63
CA TYR A 48 11.81 20.93 11.02
C TYR A 48 10.69 20.32 11.86
N GLY A 49 10.36 20.87 13.03
CA GLY A 49 9.29 20.41 13.94
C GLY A 49 7.88 20.76 13.48
N ASN A 50 7.69 20.93 12.18
CA ASN A 50 6.51 21.51 11.56
C ASN A 50 5.83 20.51 10.64
N THR A 51 4.50 20.49 10.65
CA THR A 51 3.68 19.66 9.75
C THR A 51 4.04 19.87 8.27
N LYS A 52 4.50 21.07 7.88
CA LYS A 52 5.07 21.36 6.56
C LYS A 52 6.20 20.39 6.17
N TYR A 53 7.18 20.20 7.04
CA TYR A 53 8.37 19.41 6.71
C TYR A 53 8.04 17.92 6.57
N SER A 54 7.20 17.40 7.48
CA SER A 54 6.74 16.01 7.40
C SER A 54 5.96 15.76 6.10
N LEU A 55 4.90 16.53 5.84
CA LEU A 55 4.05 16.35 4.65
C LEU A 55 4.81 16.54 3.33
N SER A 56 5.71 17.53 3.26
CA SER A 56 6.54 17.75 2.06
C SER A 56 7.61 16.68 1.85
N SER A 57 8.13 16.09 2.93
CA SER A 57 9.05 14.94 2.83
C SER A 57 8.32 13.74 2.25
N PHE A 58 7.14 13.42 2.76
CA PHE A 58 6.33 12.32 2.22
C PHE A 58 5.98 12.52 0.75
N TYR A 59 5.59 13.75 0.38
CA TYR A 59 5.38 14.15 -1.01
C TYR A 59 6.59 13.86 -1.90
N THR A 60 7.79 14.19 -1.43
CA THR A 60 9.04 13.99 -2.20
C THR A 60 9.35 12.51 -2.40
N TYR A 61 9.00 11.67 -1.44
CA TYR A 61 9.25 10.23 -1.46
C TYR A 61 8.09 9.40 -2.02
N MET A 62 7.06 10.01 -2.61
CA MET A 62 5.93 9.29 -3.24
C MET A 62 6.39 8.26 -4.29
N GLY A 63 7.56 8.46 -4.92
CA GLY A 63 8.15 7.50 -5.86
C GLY A 63 8.45 6.13 -5.25
N LEU A 64 8.66 6.04 -3.93
CA LEU A 64 8.84 4.76 -3.22
C LEU A 64 7.59 3.88 -3.27
N LEU A 65 6.41 4.46 -3.54
CA LEU A 65 5.17 3.69 -3.71
C LEU A 65 5.28 2.66 -4.85
N ILE A 66 6.10 2.92 -5.89
CA ILE A 66 6.35 1.98 -6.99
C ILE A 66 7.10 0.72 -6.50
N LEU A 67 8.00 0.86 -5.54
CA LEU A 67 8.72 -0.31 -5.00
C LEU A 67 7.83 -1.10 -4.05
N ILE A 68 7.04 -0.38 -3.25
CA ILE A 68 6.10 -0.96 -2.30
C ILE A 68 4.98 -1.73 -3.02
N SER A 69 4.49 -1.23 -4.15
CA SER A 69 3.46 -1.90 -4.95
C SER A 69 3.95 -3.25 -5.48
N ILE A 70 5.18 -3.33 -5.99
CA ILE A 70 5.78 -4.60 -6.46
C ILE A 70 5.85 -5.61 -5.32
N TYR A 71 6.26 -5.17 -4.13
CA TYR A 71 6.31 -6.04 -2.96
C TYR A 71 4.92 -6.54 -2.56
N LEU A 72 3.91 -5.67 -2.54
CA LEU A 72 2.52 -6.02 -2.27
C LEU A 72 2.00 -7.09 -3.24
N VAL A 73 2.25 -6.91 -4.54
CA VAL A 73 1.90 -7.90 -5.57
C VAL A 73 2.55 -9.24 -5.26
N SER A 74 3.85 -9.25 -4.98
CA SER A 74 4.58 -10.48 -4.67
C SER A 74 4.04 -11.19 -3.42
N LEU A 75 3.54 -10.46 -2.44
CA LEU A 75 2.97 -11.02 -1.21
C LEU A 75 1.61 -11.69 -1.48
N ILE A 76 0.75 -11.04 -2.28
CA ILE A 76 -0.56 -11.60 -2.69
C ILE A 76 -0.35 -12.88 -3.50
N PHE A 77 0.60 -12.87 -4.45
CA PHE A 77 0.90 -14.04 -5.28
C PHE A 77 1.70 -15.13 -4.55
N GLY A 78 2.58 -14.78 -3.62
CA GLY A 78 3.41 -15.73 -2.88
C GLY A 78 2.62 -16.74 -2.06
N GLN A 79 1.38 -16.38 -1.66
CA GLN A 79 0.48 -17.31 -0.98
C GLN A 79 0.02 -18.47 -1.88
N GLU A 80 -0.07 -18.25 -3.19
CA GLU A 80 -0.47 -19.30 -4.13
C GLU A 80 0.63 -20.31 -4.39
N PHE A 81 1.88 -19.85 -4.46
CA PHE A 81 3.04 -20.74 -4.54
C PHE A 81 3.11 -21.67 -3.34
N LYS A 82 2.83 -21.14 -2.14
CA LYS A 82 2.89 -21.93 -0.91
C LYS A 82 1.79 -23.00 -0.84
N ASN A 83 0.59 -22.69 -1.33
CA ASN A 83 -0.59 -23.56 -1.16
C ASN A 83 -1.03 -24.29 -2.44
N SER A 84 -0.34 -24.11 -3.58
CA SER A 84 -0.65 -24.74 -4.88
C SER A 84 -2.12 -24.62 -5.33
N THR A 85 -2.84 -23.59 -4.88
CA THR A 85 -4.30 -23.46 -5.06
C THR A 85 -4.74 -23.16 -6.49
N LEU A 86 -3.80 -22.81 -7.38
CA LEU A 86 -4.06 -22.52 -8.78
C LEU A 86 -4.65 -23.75 -9.49
N LYS A 87 -4.10 -24.94 -9.24
CA LYS A 87 -4.56 -26.21 -9.84
C LYS A 87 -5.97 -26.57 -9.39
N ASN A 88 -6.30 -26.31 -8.12
CA ASN A 88 -7.64 -26.54 -7.58
C ASN A 88 -8.66 -25.63 -8.28
N SER A 89 -8.33 -24.36 -8.48
CA SER A 89 -9.24 -23.40 -9.14
C SER A 89 -9.53 -23.76 -10.59
N ILE A 90 -8.52 -24.28 -11.30
CA ILE A 90 -8.67 -24.81 -12.67
C ILE A 90 -9.52 -26.09 -12.67
N ALA A 91 -9.32 -26.99 -11.70
CA ALA A 91 -10.12 -28.20 -11.56
C ALA A 91 -11.60 -27.92 -11.25
N PHE A 92 -11.91 -26.79 -10.61
CA PHE A 92 -13.27 -26.29 -10.41
C PHE A 92 -13.90 -25.66 -11.67
N GLY A 93 -13.22 -25.69 -12.82
CA GLY A 93 -13.76 -25.22 -14.10
C GLY A 93 -13.68 -23.71 -14.32
N ILE A 94 -12.90 -22.98 -13.51
CA ILE A 94 -12.69 -21.54 -13.69
C ILE A 94 -11.68 -21.32 -14.82
N SER A 95 -12.01 -20.44 -15.77
CA SER A 95 -11.11 -20.15 -16.89
C SER A 95 -9.87 -19.35 -16.45
N ARG A 96 -8.76 -19.50 -17.17
CA ARG A 96 -7.50 -18.79 -16.84
C ARG A 96 -7.64 -17.26 -16.92
N SER A 97 -8.43 -16.77 -17.88
CA SER A 97 -8.70 -15.34 -18.06
C SER A 97 -9.48 -14.75 -16.89
N GLU A 98 -10.45 -15.52 -16.37
CA GLU A 98 -11.24 -15.16 -15.20
C GLU A 98 -10.38 -15.10 -13.92
N ILE A 99 -9.45 -16.05 -13.74
CA ILE A 99 -8.49 -16.04 -12.63
C ILE A 99 -7.60 -14.79 -12.70
N TYR A 100 -7.07 -14.49 -13.88
CA TYR A 100 -6.20 -13.33 -14.11
C TYR A 100 -6.91 -12.01 -13.77
N LEU A 101 -8.10 -11.77 -14.34
CA LEU A 101 -8.84 -10.52 -14.12
C LEU A 101 -9.39 -10.41 -12.69
N GLY A 102 -9.87 -11.52 -12.12
CA GLY A 102 -10.37 -11.55 -10.75
C GLY A 102 -9.29 -11.17 -9.74
N LYS A 103 -8.07 -11.67 -9.92
CA LYS A 103 -6.92 -11.33 -9.06
C LYS A 103 -6.51 -9.88 -9.17
N PHE A 104 -6.37 -9.38 -10.40
CA PHE A 104 -6.02 -8.00 -10.64
C PHE A 104 -7.00 -7.03 -9.95
N LEU A 105 -8.31 -7.30 -10.03
CA LEU A 105 -9.32 -6.48 -9.34
C LEU A 105 -9.16 -6.51 -7.82
N VAL A 106 -8.94 -7.69 -7.25
CA VAL A 106 -8.75 -7.87 -5.80
C VAL A 106 -7.51 -7.10 -5.35
N GLU A 107 -6.39 -7.25 -6.06
CA GLU A 107 -5.13 -6.56 -5.81
C GLU A 107 -5.26 -5.03 -5.84
N VAL A 108 -5.93 -4.49 -6.86
CA VAL A 108 -6.18 -3.04 -6.96
C VAL A 108 -6.98 -2.55 -5.74
N VAL A 109 -8.05 -3.26 -5.35
CA VAL A 109 -8.86 -2.87 -4.20
C VAL A 109 -8.07 -2.95 -2.88
N ILE A 110 -7.28 -4.01 -2.67
CA ILE A 110 -6.46 -4.14 -1.47
C ILE A 110 -5.40 -3.05 -1.41
N CYS A 111 -4.73 -2.76 -2.51
CA CYS A 111 -3.69 -1.73 -2.52
C CYS A 111 -4.28 -0.33 -2.28
N THR A 112 -5.44 -0.04 -2.85
CA THR A 112 -6.11 1.25 -2.62
C THR A 112 -6.54 1.42 -1.16
N ILE A 113 -7.06 0.36 -0.53
CA ILE A 113 -7.36 0.35 0.92
C ILE A 113 -6.09 0.58 1.75
N ASN A 114 -4.99 -0.12 1.43
CA ASN A 114 -3.71 0.06 2.14
C ASN A 114 -3.18 1.49 1.99
N LEU A 115 -3.25 2.08 0.80
CA LEU A 115 -2.83 3.46 0.54
C LEU A 115 -3.62 4.45 1.42
N ILE A 116 -4.94 4.30 1.50
CA ILE A 116 -5.81 5.17 2.31
C ILE A 116 -5.50 5.01 3.81
N LEU A 117 -5.33 3.78 4.29
CA LEU A 117 -5.02 3.52 5.71
C LEU A 117 -3.66 4.06 6.12
N ILE A 118 -2.61 3.84 5.31
CA ILE A 118 -1.26 4.33 5.62
C ILE A 118 -1.21 5.86 5.55
N SER A 119 -1.81 6.47 4.52
CA SER A 119 -1.84 7.92 4.37
C SER A 119 -2.63 8.62 5.48
N SER A 120 -3.80 8.09 5.85
CA SER A 120 -4.58 8.64 6.97
C SER A 120 -3.84 8.52 8.31
N ALA A 121 -3.22 7.36 8.59
CA ALA A 121 -2.39 7.19 9.78
C ALA A 121 -1.21 8.18 9.82
N TYR A 122 -0.59 8.46 8.67
CA TYR A 122 0.50 9.44 8.57
C TYR A 122 0.03 10.86 8.90
N VAL A 123 -1.10 11.29 8.32
CA VAL A 123 -1.66 12.62 8.56
C VAL A 123 -2.02 12.77 10.04
N ILE A 124 -2.68 11.77 10.64
CA ILE A 124 -3.04 11.79 12.07
C ILE A 124 -1.77 11.89 12.94
N ALA A 125 -0.75 11.07 12.66
CA ALA A 125 0.50 11.11 13.42
C ALA A 125 1.22 12.46 13.31
N ALA A 126 1.20 13.07 12.11
CA ALA A 126 1.80 14.39 11.90
C ALA A 126 1.06 15.48 12.68
N TYR A 127 -0.27 15.51 12.66
CA TYR A 127 -1.07 16.52 13.39
C TYR A 127 -1.02 16.35 14.91
N VAL A 128 -0.89 15.13 15.41
CA VAL A 128 -0.83 14.88 16.85
C VAL A 128 0.55 15.25 17.43
N MET A 129 1.63 15.10 16.65
CA MET A 129 3.01 15.25 17.15
C MET A 129 3.68 16.57 16.78
N LEU A 130 3.28 17.25 15.70
CA LEU A 130 3.95 18.46 15.20
C LEU A 130 3.05 19.69 15.26
N GLU A 131 3.67 20.87 15.26
CA GLU A 131 2.97 22.15 15.20
C GLU A 131 2.25 22.33 13.85
N ASP A 132 1.01 22.83 13.93
CA ASP A 132 0.16 23.06 12.76
C ASP A 132 0.69 24.26 11.96
N SER A 133 1.22 23.97 10.77
CA SER A 133 1.76 24.95 9.84
C SER A 133 0.70 25.42 8.83
N GLY A 134 -0.54 24.93 8.93
CA GLY A 134 -1.68 25.37 8.15
C GLY A 134 -2.22 24.35 7.15
N ILE A 135 -3.51 24.50 6.82
CA ILE A 135 -4.31 23.59 5.97
C ILE A 135 -3.82 23.46 4.52
N VAL A 136 -2.97 24.38 4.05
CA VAL A 136 -2.44 24.39 2.68
C VAL A 136 -1.62 23.12 2.40
N TYR A 137 -0.80 22.69 3.35
CA TYR A 137 0.06 21.51 3.19
C TYR A 137 -0.73 20.19 3.17
N LEU A 138 -1.86 20.13 3.88
CA LEU A 138 -2.78 19.01 3.81
C LEU A 138 -3.40 18.91 2.41
N LYS A 139 -3.79 20.05 1.82
CA LYS A 139 -4.34 20.08 0.44
C LYS A 139 -3.31 19.64 -0.59
N ASP A 140 -2.06 20.08 -0.46
CA ASP A 140 -0.98 19.66 -1.37
C ASP A 140 -0.71 18.16 -1.27
N PHE A 141 -0.72 17.62 -0.05
CA PHE A 141 -0.58 16.19 0.20
C PHE A 141 -1.70 15.36 -0.44
N ILE A 142 -2.96 15.78 -0.30
CA ILE A 142 -4.10 15.09 -0.95
C ILE A 142 -3.98 15.15 -2.47
N HIS A 143 -3.65 16.32 -3.04
CA HIS A 143 -3.44 16.44 -4.49
C HIS A 143 -2.33 15.52 -4.97
N ALA A 144 -1.25 15.38 -4.21
CA ALA A 144 -0.17 14.48 -4.57
C ALA A 144 -0.57 13.00 -4.51
N ILE A 145 -1.39 12.58 -3.54
CA ILE A 145 -1.92 11.20 -3.50
C ILE A 145 -2.78 10.94 -4.74
N VAL A 146 -3.67 11.87 -5.09
CA VAL A 146 -4.53 11.76 -6.27
C VAL A 146 -3.69 11.72 -7.55
N ALA A 147 -2.66 12.56 -7.66
CA ALA A 147 -1.74 12.58 -8.81
C ALA A 147 -0.87 11.31 -8.90
N CYS A 148 -0.58 10.66 -7.78
CA CYS A 148 0.21 9.43 -7.72
C CYS A 148 -0.64 8.17 -7.96
N PHE A 149 -1.97 8.26 -7.88
CA PHE A 149 -2.86 7.12 -8.08
C PHE A 149 -2.70 6.43 -9.44
N PRO A 150 -2.60 7.15 -10.59
CA PRO A 150 -2.34 6.52 -11.88
C PRO A 150 -0.97 5.83 -11.92
N LEU A 151 0.05 6.42 -11.29
CA LEU A 151 1.39 5.85 -11.19
C LEU A 151 1.37 4.50 -10.46
N LEU A 152 0.60 4.43 -9.37
CA LEU A 152 0.37 3.21 -8.60
C LEU A 152 -0.32 2.14 -9.44
N LEU A 153 -1.36 2.50 -10.20
CA LEU A 153 -2.04 1.56 -11.10
C LEU A 153 -1.10 1.00 -12.18
N VAL A 154 -0.28 1.85 -12.80
CA VAL A 154 0.71 1.41 -13.81
C VAL A 154 1.71 0.44 -13.19
N SER A 155 2.27 0.78 -12.03
CA SER A 155 3.20 -0.10 -11.32
C SER A 155 2.56 -1.46 -10.97
N MET A 156 1.31 -1.45 -10.50
CA MET A 156 0.58 -2.67 -10.17
C MET A 156 0.33 -3.54 -11.40
N THR A 157 -0.09 -2.94 -12.52
CA THR A 157 -0.29 -3.70 -13.76
C THR A 157 1.01 -4.36 -14.24
N ALA A 158 2.13 -3.64 -14.18
CA ALA A 158 3.43 -4.18 -14.57
C ALA A 158 3.86 -5.35 -13.66
N ALA A 159 3.70 -5.20 -12.35
CA ALA A 159 4.02 -6.25 -11.38
C ALA A 159 3.12 -7.49 -11.55
N HIS A 160 1.81 -7.28 -11.77
CA HIS A 160 0.85 -8.35 -12.00
C HIS A 160 1.16 -9.13 -13.28
N VAL A 161 1.47 -8.44 -14.38
CA VAL A 161 1.87 -9.08 -15.64
C VAL A 161 3.16 -9.89 -15.47
N PHE A 162 4.16 -9.34 -14.79
CA PHE A 162 5.42 -10.05 -14.54
C PHE A 162 5.20 -11.32 -13.71
N THR A 163 4.42 -11.22 -12.64
CA THR A 163 4.19 -12.33 -11.71
C THR A 163 3.30 -13.41 -12.33
N SER A 164 2.25 -13.02 -13.06
CA SER A 164 1.39 -13.95 -13.79
C SER A 164 2.11 -14.68 -14.93
N TYR A 165 3.02 -14.01 -15.64
CA TYR A 165 3.87 -14.65 -16.65
C TYR A 165 4.74 -15.76 -16.03
N LEU A 166 5.30 -15.50 -14.85
CA LEU A 166 6.10 -16.47 -14.12
C LEU A 166 5.28 -17.69 -13.67
N ILE A 167 4.01 -17.47 -13.31
CA ILE A 167 3.09 -18.51 -12.84
C ILE A 167 2.59 -19.40 -13.99
N MET A 168 2.26 -18.83 -15.16
CA MET A 168 1.74 -19.63 -16.28
C MET A 168 2.77 -20.55 -16.94
N ARG A 169 4.06 -20.42 -16.58
CA ARG A 169 5.14 -21.31 -17.04
C ARG A 169 5.32 -22.57 -16.17
N VAL A 170 4.71 -22.63 -14.97
CA VAL A 170 4.81 -23.76 -14.01
C VAL A 170 3.58 -24.66 -14.09
#